data_AF-A0A212PLP1-F1
#
_entry.id   AF-A0A212PLP1-F1
#
_cell.length_a   1.000
_cell.length_b   1.000
_cell.length_c   1.000
_cell.angle_alpha   90.00
_cell.angle_beta   90.00
_cell.angle_gamma   90.00
#
_symmetry.space_group_name_H-M   'P 1'
#
loop_
_entity.id
_entity.type
_entity.pdbx_description
1 polymer ?
#
loop_
_entity_poly.entity_id
_entity_poly.type
_entity_poly.pdbx_seq_one_letter_code
_entity_poly.pdbx_strand_id
1 'polypeptide(L)'
;MTFADISFIIGAIVVYGIYDICKSQKANEAKSKKEAEQKVAHEKFMVEYEAKQRAAIKETKSHQERPDDWELRKSYILKRDGYKCVRCGSYQNLHVHHKIPVSARPDHSENNLITLCIRCHGDQGGPGHNSLVPMSVGKQCSKYSFQQIKGRKEYKCDSCGGRIISGQHSYKKSYWYRSVKYSSNKIPDNTIRICEDCLLSFNDYSDKIMRQPR
;
A
#
# COMPACT_ATOMS: atom_id res chain seq x y z
N MET A 1 38.98 -21.54 -50.37
CA MET A 1 38.47 -20.15 -50.32
C MET A 1 39.40 -19.30 -51.15
N THR A 2 38.87 -18.67 -52.19
CA THR A 2 39.64 -17.79 -53.07
C THR A 2 39.69 -16.38 -52.47
N PHE A 3 40.67 -15.56 -52.88
CA PHE A 3 40.77 -14.15 -52.47
C PHE A 3 39.49 -13.35 -52.79
N ALA A 4 38.78 -13.74 -53.86
CA ALA A 4 37.50 -13.17 -54.24
C ALA A 4 36.39 -13.48 -53.20
N ASP A 5 36.35 -14.69 -52.65
CA ASP A 5 35.37 -15.09 -51.63
C ASP A 5 35.55 -14.29 -50.32
N ILE A 6 36.80 -14.07 -49.91
CA ILE A 6 37.12 -13.29 -48.70
C ILE A 6 36.74 -11.81 -48.89
N SER A 7 37.05 -11.25 -50.06
CA SER A 7 36.72 -9.85 -50.37
C SER A 7 35.20 -9.61 -50.41
N PHE A 8 34.43 -10.56 -50.94
CA PHE A 8 32.97 -10.50 -50.95
C PHE A 8 32.38 -10.54 -49.54
N ILE A 9 32.88 -11.43 -48.67
CA ILE A 9 32.42 -11.55 -47.28
C ILE A 9 32.73 -10.28 -46.49
N ILE A 10 33.92 -9.71 -46.64
CA ILE A 10 34.29 -8.46 -45.97
C ILE A 10 33.37 -7.31 -46.45
N GLY A 11 33.11 -7.22 -47.75
CA GLY A 11 32.18 -6.24 -48.30
C GLY A 11 30.76 -6.35 -47.72
N ALA A 12 30.25 -7.58 -47.60
CA ALA A 12 28.93 -7.83 -47.00
C ALA A 12 28.87 -7.44 -45.51
N ILE A 13 29.94 -7.72 -44.73
CA ILE A 13 30.03 -7.34 -43.31
C ILE A 13 30.02 -5.81 -43.15
N VAL A 14 30.79 -5.09 -43.98
CA VAL A 14 30.83 -3.61 -43.92
C VAL A 14 29.46 -3.01 -44.25
N VAL A 15 28.81 -3.50 -45.31
CA VAL A 15 27.46 -3.02 -45.70
C VAL A 15 26.44 -3.30 -44.60
N TYR A 16 26.46 -4.51 -44.02
CA TYR A 16 25.55 -4.86 -42.93
C TYR A 16 25.80 -4.02 -41.67
N GLY A 17 27.06 -3.80 -41.31
CA GLY A 17 27.43 -2.94 -40.18
C GLY A 17 26.97 -1.49 -40.36
N ILE A 18 27.13 -0.91 -41.55
CA ILE A 18 26.63 0.44 -41.87
C ILE A 18 25.10 0.48 -41.80
N TYR A 19 24.42 -0.56 -42.32
CA TYR A 19 22.96 -0.67 -42.25
C TYR A 19 22.46 -0.68 -40.79
N ASP A 20 23.06 -1.49 -39.92
CA ASP A 20 22.68 -1.59 -38.51
C ASP A 20 22.93 -0.28 -37.74
N ILE A 21 24.05 0.40 -38.01
CA ILE A 21 24.33 1.72 -37.43
C ILE A 21 23.26 2.72 -37.86
N CYS A 22 22.97 2.83 -39.16
CA CYS A 22 21.93 3.74 -39.67
C CYS A 22 20.55 3.43 -39.09
N LYS A 23 20.20 2.14 -38.96
CA LYS A 23 18.94 1.69 -38.37
C LYS A 23 18.85 2.06 -36.88
N SER A 24 19.94 1.88 -36.13
CA SER A 24 20.01 2.23 -34.71
C SER A 24 19.93 3.74 -34.48
N GLN A 25 20.60 4.56 -35.31
CA GLN A 25 20.52 6.02 -35.25
C GLN A 25 19.09 6.52 -35.47
N LYS A 26 18.41 6.03 -36.52
CA LYS A 26 17.00 6.37 -36.78
C LYS A 26 16.08 5.97 -35.63
N ALA A 27 16.31 4.80 -35.01
CA ALA A 27 15.53 4.36 -33.85
C ALA A 27 15.78 5.26 -32.62
N ASN A 28 17.02 5.67 -32.38
CA ASN A 28 17.39 6.57 -31.28
C ASN A 28 16.80 7.97 -31.47
N GLU A 29 16.81 8.52 -32.70
CA GLU A 29 16.17 9.80 -33.03
C GLU A 29 14.65 9.75 -32.86
N ALA A 30 14.01 8.66 -33.29
CA ALA A 30 12.57 8.47 -33.08
C ALA A 30 12.22 8.39 -31.59
N LYS A 31 13.06 7.70 -30.80
CA LYS A 31 12.91 7.62 -29.34
C LYS A 31 13.10 9.00 -28.68
N SER A 32 14.15 9.74 -29.04
CA SER A 32 14.42 11.06 -28.46
C SER A 32 13.32 12.07 -28.80
N LYS A 33 12.81 12.04 -30.05
CA LYS A 33 11.69 12.86 -30.48
C LYS A 33 10.42 12.56 -29.68
N LYS A 34 10.09 11.28 -29.50
CA LYS A 34 8.93 10.85 -28.71
C LYS A 34 9.06 11.26 -27.23
N GLU A 35 10.25 11.16 -26.65
CA GLU A 35 10.54 11.63 -25.29
C GLU A 35 10.40 13.15 -25.17
N ALA A 36 10.86 13.92 -26.16
CA ALA A 36 10.70 15.37 -26.20
C ALA A 36 9.23 15.79 -26.31
N GLU A 37 8.46 15.14 -27.19
CA GLU A 37 7.01 15.35 -27.31
C GLU A 37 6.28 15.05 -25.99
N GLN A 38 6.65 13.96 -25.30
CA GLN A 38 6.10 13.61 -24.00
C GLN A 38 6.45 14.63 -22.90
N LYS A 39 7.66 15.21 -22.95
CA LYS A 39 8.08 16.28 -22.02
C LYS A 39 7.28 17.56 -22.24
N VAL A 40 7.14 18.02 -23.49
CA VAL A 40 6.33 19.20 -23.84
C VAL A 40 4.87 19.00 -23.43
N ALA A 41 4.31 17.82 -23.71
CA ALA A 41 2.95 17.48 -23.29
C ALA A 41 2.80 17.46 -21.76
N HIS A 42 3.83 16.99 -21.04
CA HIS A 42 3.83 17.02 -19.58
C HIS A 42 3.90 18.44 -19.04
N GLU A 43 4.77 19.28 -19.57
CA GLU A 43 4.95 20.67 -19.15
C GLU A 43 3.68 21.49 -19.39
N LYS A 44 3.06 21.35 -20.57
CA LYS A 44 1.76 21.97 -20.86
C LYS A 44 0.67 21.53 -19.87
N PHE A 45 0.63 20.25 -19.55
CA PHE A 45 -0.29 19.71 -18.55
C PHE A 45 -0.02 20.29 -17.15
N MET A 46 1.25 20.48 -16.76
CA MET A 46 1.62 21.08 -15.48
C MET A 46 1.14 22.52 -15.35
N VAL A 47 1.32 23.33 -16.39
CA VAL A 47 0.85 24.72 -16.41
C VAL A 47 -0.67 24.79 -16.23
N GLU A 48 -1.41 23.92 -16.92
CA GLU A 48 -2.88 23.85 -16.80
C GLU A 48 -3.31 23.38 -15.39
N TYR A 49 -2.60 22.40 -14.83
CA TYR A 49 -2.85 21.86 -13.50
C TYR A 49 -2.66 22.91 -12.40
N GLU A 50 -1.56 23.68 -12.45
CA GLU A 50 -1.30 24.76 -11.49
C GLU A 50 -2.37 25.86 -11.56
N ALA A 51 -2.84 26.22 -12.76
CA ALA A 51 -3.90 27.20 -12.93
C ALA A 51 -5.21 26.73 -12.27
N LYS A 52 -5.58 25.45 -12.43
CA LYS A 52 -6.76 24.86 -11.80
C LYS A 52 -6.63 24.77 -10.28
N GLN A 53 -5.45 24.42 -9.77
CA GLN A 53 -5.18 24.42 -8.33
C GLN A 53 -5.39 25.81 -7.71
N ARG A 54 -4.88 26.87 -8.35
CA ARG A 54 -5.07 28.25 -7.89
C ARG A 54 -6.54 28.67 -7.89
N ALA A 55 -7.33 28.20 -8.86
CA ALA A 55 -8.77 28.45 -8.90
C ALA A 55 -9.54 27.69 -7.81
N ALA A 56 -9.18 26.42 -7.54
CA ALA A 56 -9.85 25.60 -6.53
C ALA A 56 -9.67 26.12 -5.09
N ILE A 57 -8.54 26.78 -4.78
CA ILE A 57 -8.28 27.39 -3.46
C ILE A 57 -9.28 28.54 -3.15
N LYS A 58 -9.93 29.13 -4.17
CA LYS A 58 -10.90 30.21 -4.00
C LYS A 58 -12.30 29.75 -3.60
N GLU A 59 -12.63 28.46 -3.67
CA GLU A 59 -13.97 27.95 -3.33
C GLU A 59 -14.07 27.40 -1.90
N THR A 60 -15.07 27.87 -1.15
CA THR A 60 -15.37 27.50 0.24
C THR A 60 -16.13 26.16 0.32
N LYS A 61 -15.60 25.08 -0.25
CA LYS A 61 -16.15 23.73 0.00
C LYS A 61 -15.61 23.19 1.32
N SER A 62 -16.39 22.30 1.95
CA SER A 62 -15.97 21.55 3.13
C SER A 62 -14.58 20.99 2.90
N HIS A 63 -13.61 21.41 3.72
CA HIS A 63 -12.20 21.02 3.62
C HIS A 63 -11.94 19.50 3.69
N GLN A 64 -12.97 18.69 3.99
CA GLN A 64 -12.92 17.23 4.00
C GLN A 64 -13.28 16.59 2.65
N GLU A 65 -13.98 17.32 1.78
CA GLU A 65 -14.36 16.83 0.46
C GLU A 65 -13.18 16.95 -0.52
N ARG A 66 -13.08 15.96 -1.43
CA ARG A 66 -12.07 16.03 -2.49
C ARG A 66 -12.39 17.22 -3.41
N PRO A 67 -11.38 17.99 -3.83
CA PRO A 67 -11.59 19.09 -4.75
C PRO A 67 -12.02 18.59 -6.13
N ASP A 68 -12.70 19.44 -6.91
CA ASP A 68 -13.25 19.09 -8.24
C ASP A 68 -12.15 18.66 -9.23
N ASP A 69 -10.91 19.10 -9.02
CA ASP A 69 -9.75 18.73 -9.83
C ASP A 69 -9.10 17.40 -9.41
N TRP A 70 -9.72 16.60 -8.51
CA TRP A 70 -9.11 15.40 -7.93
C TRP A 70 -8.59 14.38 -8.97
N GLU A 71 -9.34 14.10 -10.04
CA GLU A 71 -8.88 13.15 -11.07
C GLU A 71 -7.65 13.67 -11.84
N LEU A 72 -7.54 14.99 -12.02
CA LEU A 72 -6.33 15.62 -12.57
C LEU A 72 -5.15 15.47 -11.60
N ARG A 73 -5.37 15.70 -10.28
CA ARG A 73 -4.33 15.48 -9.26
C ARG A 73 -3.87 14.02 -9.27
N LYS A 74 -4.81 13.09 -9.31
CA LYS A 74 -4.53 11.65 -9.29
C LYS A 74 -3.72 11.21 -10.50
N SER A 75 -4.12 11.63 -11.70
CA SER A 75 -3.38 11.32 -12.94
C SER A 75 -1.97 11.92 -12.93
N TYR A 76 -1.83 13.16 -12.44
CA TYR A 76 -0.53 13.80 -12.25
C TYR A 76 0.37 12.99 -11.31
N ILE A 77 -0.12 12.63 -10.12
CA ILE A 77 0.68 11.93 -9.10
C ILE A 77 1.10 10.53 -9.59
N LEU A 78 0.20 9.82 -10.27
CA LEU A 78 0.55 8.53 -10.91
C LEU A 78 1.66 8.70 -11.94
N LYS A 79 1.59 9.74 -12.78
CA LYS A 79 2.60 10.03 -13.80
C LYS A 79 3.94 10.44 -13.16
N ARG A 80 3.91 11.34 -12.17
CA ARG A 80 5.08 11.80 -11.40
C ARG A 80 5.82 10.63 -10.76
N ASP A 81 5.07 9.70 -10.18
CA ASP A 81 5.64 8.53 -9.50
C ASP A 81 6.00 7.39 -10.47
N GLY A 82 5.86 7.61 -11.79
CA GLY A 82 6.25 6.67 -12.84
C GLY A 82 5.33 5.45 -12.96
N TYR A 83 4.05 5.60 -12.61
CA TYR A 83 3.05 4.53 -12.57
C TYR A 83 3.53 3.30 -11.79
N LYS A 84 4.24 3.54 -10.68
CA LYS A 84 4.70 2.49 -9.77
C LYS A 84 4.49 2.91 -8.32
N CYS A 85 4.32 1.92 -7.47
CA CYS A 85 4.33 2.11 -6.03
C CYS A 85 5.69 2.68 -5.61
N VAL A 86 5.71 3.85 -4.97
CA VAL A 86 6.96 4.48 -4.52
C VAL A 86 7.66 3.65 -3.44
N ARG A 87 6.91 2.87 -2.66
CA ARG A 87 7.45 2.05 -1.55
C ARG A 87 8.08 0.73 -2.02
N CYS A 88 7.44 0.01 -2.94
CA CYS A 88 7.87 -1.35 -3.33
C CYS A 88 8.13 -1.55 -4.82
N GLY A 89 7.89 -0.54 -5.66
CA GLY A 89 8.10 -0.62 -7.10
C GLY A 89 7.04 -1.38 -7.90
N SER A 90 6.01 -1.95 -7.27
CA SER A 90 4.92 -2.64 -7.98
C SER A 90 4.18 -1.73 -8.96
N TYR A 91 3.81 -2.26 -10.12
CA TYR A 91 3.00 -1.58 -11.15
C TYR A 91 1.50 -1.89 -11.04
N GLN A 92 1.10 -2.75 -10.10
CA GLN A 92 -0.27 -3.26 -10.01
C GLN A 92 -1.07 -2.60 -8.89
N ASN A 93 -2.38 -2.41 -9.13
CA ASN A 93 -3.37 -1.94 -8.15
C ASN A 93 -2.91 -0.66 -7.42
N LEU A 94 -2.66 0.39 -8.20
CA LEU A 94 -2.10 1.65 -7.71
C LEU A 94 -3.19 2.60 -7.22
N HIS A 95 -2.91 3.25 -6.10
CA HIS A 95 -3.78 4.24 -5.46
C HIS A 95 -2.95 5.46 -5.05
N VAL A 96 -3.59 6.63 -5.07
CA VAL A 96 -2.99 7.87 -4.55
C VAL A 96 -3.40 8.02 -3.08
N HIS A 97 -2.40 8.04 -2.22
CA HIS A 97 -2.49 8.10 -0.77
C HIS A 97 -2.11 9.47 -0.25
N HIS A 98 -2.76 9.92 0.82
CA HIS A 98 -2.40 11.12 1.57
C HIS A 98 -1.37 10.77 2.66
N LYS A 99 -0.15 11.34 2.60
CA LYS A 99 0.91 11.11 3.60
C LYS A 99 0.49 11.57 4.99
N ILE A 100 -0.20 12.70 5.07
CA ILE A 100 -0.88 13.22 6.25
C ILE A 100 -2.39 13.06 6.01
N PRO A 101 -3.13 12.34 6.86
CA PRO A 101 -4.56 12.13 6.68
C PRO A 101 -5.35 13.44 6.59
N VAL A 102 -6.37 13.47 5.73
CA VAL A 102 -7.28 14.63 5.55
C VAL A 102 -7.92 15.05 6.87
N SER A 103 -8.23 14.09 7.76
CA SER A 103 -8.78 14.35 9.09
C SER A 103 -7.83 15.09 10.04
N ALA A 104 -6.51 14.94 9.84
CA ALA A 104 -5.50 15.65 10.60
C ALA A 104 -5.13 17.00 9.95
N ARG A 105 -5.10 17.03 8.61
CA ARG A 105 -4.87 18.22 7.82
C ARG A 105 -5.58 18.10 6.47
N PRO A 106 -6.48 19.03 6.13
CA PRO A 106 -7.20 19.00 4.86
C PRO A 106 -6.32 19.49 3.70
N ASP A 107 -5.27 18.73 3.40
CA ASP A 107 -4.27 19.05 2.40
C ASP A 107 -4.31 18.02 1.26
N HIS A 108 -4.84 18.47 0.12
CA HIS A 108 -4.88 17.70 -1.13
C HIS A 108 -3.76 18.11 -2.10
N SER A 109 -2.78 18.89 -1.64
CA SER A 109 -1.63 19.29 -2.47
C SER A 109 -0.79 18.08 -2.85
N GLU A 110 -0.14 18.18 -4.00
CA GLU A 110 0.76 17.15 -4.53
C GLU A 110 1.86 16.70 -3.55
N ASN A 111 2.29 17.60 -2.66
CA ASN A 111 3.30 17.33 -1.64
C ASN A 111 2.81 16.33 -0.60
N ASN A 112 1.51 16.36 -0.31
CA ASN A 112 0.87 15.42 0.59
C ASN A 112 0.40 14.14 -0.11
N LEU A 113 0.56 14.00 -1.43
CA LEU A 113 0.10 12.83 -2.20
C LEU A 113 1.26 11.92 -2.62
N ILE A 114 1.02 10.61 -2.62
CA ILE A 114 1.97 9.57 -3.04
C ILE A 114 1.28 8.36 -3.66
N THR A 115 1.88 7.75 -4.68
CA THR A 115 1.39 6.53 -5.31
C THR A 115 1.85 5.29 -4.54
N LEU A 116 0.90 4.47 -4.09
CA LEU A 116 1.14 3.20 -3.42
C LEU A 116 0.28 2.08 -4.04
N CYS A 117 0.80 0.85 -4.07
CA CYS A 117 -0.03 -0.31 -4.41
C CYS A 117 -0.96 -0.66 -3.25
N ILE A 118 -2.05 -1.38 -3.52
CA ILE A 118 -3.05 -1.77 -2.51
C ILE A 118 -2.44 -2.39 -1.24
N ARG A 119 -1.37 -3.20 -1.37
CA ARG A 119 -0.66 -3.78 -0.22
C ARG A 119 0.04 -2.71 0.62
N CYS A 120 0.87 -1.88 -0.02
CA CYS A 120 1.64 -0.85 0.68
C CYS A 120 0.79 0.32 1.16
N HIS A 121 -0.33 0.58 0.46
CA HIS A 121 -1.37 1.52 0.84
C HIS A 121 -2.12 1.00 2.05
N GLY A 122 -2.45 -0.31 2.04
CA GLY A 122 -2.90 -1.05 3.19
C GLY A 122 -2.03 -0.70 4.36
N ASP A 123 -0.71 -0.97 4.28
CA ASP A 123 0.30 -0.78 5.33
C ASP A 123 0.50 0.64 5.90
N GLN A 124 -0.15 1.68 5.34
CA GLN A 124 -0.17 3.03 5.94
C GLN A 124 -1.34 3.13 6.93
N GLY A 125 -1.06 2.98 8.23
CA GLY A 125 -2.10 3.09 9.25
C GLY A 125 -2.69 4.51 9.31
N GLY A 126 -4.03 4.64 9.37
CA GLY A 126 -4.70 5.95 9.50
C GLY A 126 -6.21 5.92 9.24
N PRO A 127 -6.96 7.01 9.54
CA PRO A 127 -8.41 7.08 9.35
C PRO A 127 -8.78 7.05 7.86
N GLY A 128 -9.64 6.11 7.46
CA GLY A 128 -9.98 5.82 6.06
C GLY A 128 -9.44 4.48 5.56
N HIS A 129 -8.72 3.75 6.39
CA HIS A 129 -8.30 2.37 6.15
C HIS A 129 -8.82 1.53 7.32
N ASN A 130 -9.58 0.46 7.03
CA ASN A 130 -9.89 -0.52 8.06
C ASN A 130 -8.55 -1.00 8.64
N SER A 131 -8.37 -0.73 9.93
CA SER A 131 -7.23 -1.04 10.77
C SER A 131 -6.31 -2.11 10.19
N LEU A 132 -5.06 -1.73 9.90
CA LEU A 132 -3.98 -2.67 9.65
C LEU A 132 -3.64 -3.44 10.91
N VAL A 133 -4.49 -4.38 11.23
CA VAL A 133 -3.94 -5.66 11.58
C VAL A 133 -3.21 -6.15 10.31
N PRO A 134 -1.91 -6.50 10.35
CA PRO A 134 -1.28 -7.21 9.24
C PRO A 134 -2.25 -8.30 8.76
N MET A 135 -2.42 -8.50 7.46
CA MET A 135 -3.45 -9.40 6.90
C MET A 135 -3.48 -10.77 7.61
N SER A 136 -2.31 -11.26 8.02
CA SER A 136 -2.12 -12.45 8.85
C SER A 136 -2.85 -12.37 10.19
N VAL A 137 -2.67 -11.28 10.93
CA VAL A 137 -3.32 -11.02 12.22
C VAL A 137 -4.84 -10.80 12.05
N GLY A 138 -5.27 -10.07 11.03
CA GLY A 138 -6.70 -9.88 10.74
C GLY A 138 -7.41 -11.21 10.45
N LYS A 139 -6.79 -12.06 9.62
CA LYS A 139 -7.27 -13.41 9.32
C LYS A 139 -7.33 -14.29 10.57
N GLN A 140 -6.32 -14.22 11.44
CA GLN A 140 -6.27 -14.95 12.71
C GLN A 140 -7.37 -14.49 13.68
N CYS A 141 -7.56 -13.17 13.83
CA CYS A 141 -8.65 -12.60 14.62
C CYS A 141 -10.03 -13.07 14.16
N SER A 142 -10.30 -13.03 12.85
CA SER A 142 -11.56 -13.54 12.29
C SER A 142 -11.71 -15.06 12.48
N LYS A 143 -10.64 -15.83 12.21
CA LYS A 143 -10.66 -17.30 12.32
C LYS A 143 -10.95 -17.77 13.74
N TYR A 144 -10.33 -17.15 14.75
CA TYR A 144 -10.42 -17.59 16.15
C TYR A 144 -11.28 -16.67 17.03
N SER A 145 -11.96 -15.69 16.44
CA SER A 145 -12.84 -14.73 17.10
C SER A 145 -12.16 -13.89 18.18
N PHE A 146 -10.93 -13.42 17.91
CA PHE A 146 -10.25 -12.45 18.76
C PHE A 146 -10.59 -11.02 18.34
N GLN A 147 -10.68 -10.13 19.33
CA GLN A 147 -10.78 -8.69 19.14
C GLN A 147 -9.44 -8.03 19.44
N GLN A 148 -8.94 -7.21 18.52
CA GLN A 148 -7.75 -6.40 18.73
C GLN A 148 -8.05 -5.24 19.69
N ILE A 149 -7.20 -5.06 20.71
CA ILE A 149 -7.33 -4.02 21.72
C ILE A 149 -5.96 -3.38 21.95
N LYS A 150 -5.89 -2.05 21.89
CA LYS A 150 -4.70 -1.30 22.31
C LYS A 150 -4.60 -1.29 23.84
N GLY A 151 -3.51 -1.80 24.37
CA GLY A 151 -3.27 -1.94 25.80
C GLY A 151 -3.18 -0.57 26.48
N ARG A 152 -3.98 -0.36 27.53
CA ARG A 152 -3.99 0.89 28.33
C ARG A 152 -3.05 0.85 29.53
N LYS A 153 -2.58 -0.34 29.88
CA LYS A 153 -1.63 -0.65 30.95
C LYS A 153 -0.87 -1.91 30.57
N GLU A 154 0.09 -2.31 31.38
CA GLU A 154 0.78 -3.58 31.20
C GLU A 154 -0.18 -4.76 31.41
N TYR A 155 -0.12 -5.74 30.52
CA TYR A 155 -0.87 -6.99 30.61
C TYR A 155 0.06 -8.19 30.46
N LYS A 156 -0.35 -9.34 30.99
CA LYS A 156 0.31 -10.61 30.77
C LYS A 156 -0.40 -11.37 29.65
N CYS A 157 0.36 -11.93 28.72
CA CYS A 157 -0.14 -12.84 27.69
C CYS A 157 -0.49 -14.19 28.34
N ASP A 158 -1.72 -14.66 28.17
CA ASP A 158 -2.18 -15.93 28.76
C ASP A 158 -1.57 -17.18 28.09
N SER A 159 -1.00 -17.03 26.89
CA SER A 159 -0.35 -18.13 26.17
C SER A 159 1.13 -18.28 26.52
N CYS A 160 1.95 -17.24 26.31
CA CYS A 160 3.39 -17.31 26.55
C CYS A 160 3.82 -16.76 27.93
N GLY A 161 2.92 -16.13 28.69
CA GLY A 161 3.27 -15.44 29.93
C GLY A 161 4.04 -14.13 29.75
N GLY A 162 4.34 -13.73 28.51
CA GLY A 162 5.07 -12.50 28.17
C GLY A 162 4.31 -11.23 28.55
N ARG A 163 5.05 -10.12 28.69
CA ARG A 163 4.50 -8.81 29.03
C ARG A 163 4.12 -8.04 27.77
N ILE A 164 2.89 -7.53 27.75
CA ILE A 164 2.36 -6.62 26.73
C ILE A 164 2.32 -5.24 27.37
N ILE A 165 3.22 -4.35 26.95
CA ILE A 165 3.36 -3.02 27.57
C ILE A 165 2.23 -2.09 27.13
N SER A 166 2.02 -1.01 27.88
CA SER A 166 1.06 0.04 27.51
C SER A 166 1.36 0.58 26.10
N GLY A 167 0.32 0.78 25.29
CA GLY A 167 0.42 1.23 23.91
C GLY A 167 0.56 0.12 22.86
N GLN A 168 0.96 -1.10 23.24
CA GLN A 168 0.98 -2.26 22.32
C GLN A 168 -0.41 -2.85 22.09
N HIS A 169 -0.59 -3.52 20.95
CA HIS A 169 -1.80 -4.29 20.69
C HIS A 169 -1.79 -5.63 21.41
N SER A 170 -2.96 -6.00 21.92
CA SER A 170 -3.27 -7.31 22.51
C SER A 170 -4.56 -7.83 21.88
N TYR A 171 -4.78 -9.14 21.97
CA TYR A 171 -5.92 -9.80 21.33
C TYR A 171 -6.77 -10.48 22.38
N LYS A 172 -8.01 -10.00 22.55
CA LYS A 172 -8.94 -10.42 23.60
C LYS A 172 -10.00 -11.36 23.03
N LYS A 173 -10.33 -12.44 23.75
CA LYS A 173 -11.50 -13.28 23.52
C LYS A 173 -12.21 -13.58 24.83
N SER A 174 -13.52 -13.35 24.89
CA SER A 174 -14.36 -13.65 26.06
C SER A 174 -15.18 -14.92 25.82
N TYR A 175 -15.28 -15.79 26.82
CA TYR A 175 -16.17 -16.95 26.80
C TYR A 175 -17.39 -16.68 27.68
N TRP A 176 -18.57 -16.61 27.07
CA TRP A 176 -19.83 -16.61 27.81
C TRP A 176 -20.28 -18.06 27.98
N TYR A 177 -20.49 -18.53 29.22
CA TYR A 177 -21.08 -19.84 29.44
C TYR A 177 -22.53 -19.83 28.95
N ARG A 178 -22.93 -20.86 28.19
CA ARG A 178 -24.27 -21.01 27.63
C ARG A 178 -25.22 -21.67 28.64
N SER A 179 -25.38 -21.06 29.80
CA SER A 179 -26.49 -21.30 30.74
C SER A 179 -26.55 -20.05 31.66
N VAL A 180 -27.67 -19.43 32.01
CA VAL A 180 -29.07 -19.83 32.10
C VAL A 180 -29.87 -18.56 31.77
N LYS A 181 -30.99 -18.66 31.06
CA LYS A 181 -31.82 -17.52 30.60
C LYS A 181 -32.35 -16.60 31.74
N TYR A 182 -32.10 -16.91 33.02
CA TYR A 182 -32.64 -16.24 34.20
C TYR A 182 -31.66 -16.19 35.41
N SER A 183 -30.36 -15.96 35.20
CA SER A 183 -29.43 -15.74 36.33
C SER A 183 -29.13 -14.24 36.53
N SER A 184 -29.49 -13.70 37.70
CA SER A 184 -29.11 -12.36 38.15
C SER A 184 -27.65 -12.25 38.61
N ASN A 185 -26.93 -13.37 38.69
CA ASN A 185 -25.53 -13.41 39.06
C ASN A 185 -24.64 -13.33 37.81
N LYS A 186 -23.94 -12.20 37.66
CA LYS A 186 -22.92 -11.98 36.62
C LYS A 186 -21.80 -13.03 36.77
N ILE A 187 -21.73 -13.96 35.84
CA ILE A 187 -20.68 -14.98 35.74
C ILE A 187 -19.34 -14.26 35.44
N PRO A 188 -18.20 -14.65 36.06
CA PRO A 188 -16.91 -14.04 35.78
C PRO A 188 -16.51 -14.19 34.31
N ASP A 189 -16.11 -13.08 33.69
CA ASP A 189 -15.60 -13.02 32.32
C ASP A 189 -14.26 -13.78 32.27
N ASN A 190 -14.28 -15.05 31.86
CA ASN A 190 -13.07 -15.81 31.53
C ASN A 190 -12.52 -15.31 30.19
N THR A 191 -12.05 -14.06 30.21
CA THR A 191 -11.37 -13.41 29.11
C THR A 191 -9.95 -13.95 28.98
N ILE A 192 -9.62 -14.42 27.79
CA ILE A 192 -8.23 -14.69 27.38
C ILE A 192 -7.70 -13.46 26.65
N ARG A 193 -6.47 -13.05 26.96
CA ARG A 193 -5.69 -12.01 26.31
C ARG A 193 -4.31 -12.54 25.90
N ILE A 194 -3.99 -12.42 24.62
CA ILE A 194 -2.71 -12.88 24.06
C ILE A 194 -1.97 -11.76 23.31
N CYS A 195 -0.65 -11.92 23.15
CA CYS A 195 0.18 -11.02 22.33
C CYS A 195 0.07 -11.37 20.83
N GLU A 196 0.62 -10.51 19.98
CA GLU A 196 0.59 -10.68 18.52
C GLU A 196 1.32 -11.94 18.06
N ASP A 197 2.52 -12.20 18.60
CA ASP A 197 3.31 -13.38 18.23
C ASP A 197 2.58 -14.67 18.57
N CYS A 198 1.94 -14.71 19.74
CA CYS A 198 1.10 -15.83 20.13
C CYS A 198 -0.06 -15.99 19.16
N LEU A 199 -0.81 -14.92 18.85
CA LEU A 199 -1.93 -14.97 17.91
C LEU A 199 -1.51 -15.47 16.52
N LEU A 200 -0.36 -15.02 16.01
CA LEU A 200 0.16 -15.44 14.71
C LEU A 200 0.65 -16.88 14.67
N SER A 201 1.01 -17.44 15.84
CA SER A 201 1.46 -18.82 15.99
C SER A 201 0.31 -19.84 16.12
N PHE A 202 -0.96 -19.41 16.22
CA PHE A 202 -2.11 -20.32 16.30
C PHE A 202 -2.24 -21.15 15.02
N ASN A 203 -2.31 -22.47 15.19
CA ASN A 203 -2.63 -23.43 14.13
C ASN A 203 -3.54 -24.55 14.69
N ASP A 204 -4.34 -25.15 13.80
CA ASP A 204 -5.41 -26.09 14.18
C ASP A 204 -4.91 -27.37 14.89
N TYR A 205 -3.60 -27.65 14.88
CA TYR A 205 -3.00 -28.89 15.39
C TYR A 205 -2.35 -28.73 16.78
N SER A 206 -1.87 -27.53 17.16
CA SER A 206 -1.11 -27.31 18.40
C SER A 206 -1.89 -26.72 19.57
N ASP A 207 -3.12 -26.24 19.37
CA ASP A 207 -3.82 -25.42 20.37
C ASP A 207 -4.58 -26.23 21.44
N LYS A 208 -3.85 -27.13 22.13
CA LYS A 208 -4.29 -27.83 23.35
C LYS A 208 -4.68 -26.87 24.49
N ILE A 209 -4.36 -25.57 24.39
CA ILE A 209 -4.75 -24.54 25.37
C ILE A 209 -6.27 -24.28 25.39
N MET A 210 -7.02 -24.73 24.36
CA MET A 210 -8.47 -24.51 24.25
C MET A 210 -9.35 -25.76 24.40
N ARG A 211 -8.79 -26.94 24.72
CA ARG A 211 -9.60 -28.12 25.07
C ARG A 211 -9.75 -28.21 26.58
N GLN A 212 -10.94 -27.82 27.04
CA GLN A 212 -11.55 -27.97 28.38
C GLN A 212 -11.37 -26.78 29.34
N PRO A 213 -12.46 -26.27 29.95
CA PRO A 213 -12.40 -25.33 31.07
C PRO A 213 -11.90 -26.06 32.33
N ARG A 214 -11.12 -25.36 33.16
CA ARG A 214 -10.96 -25.71 34.58
C ARG A 214 -12.17 -25.26 35.37
#